data_AF-A0A2I0NUA5-F1
#
_entry.id   AF-A0A2I0NUA5-F1
#
_cell.length_a   1.000
_cell.length_b   1.000
_cell.length_c   1.000
_cell.angle_alpha   90.00
_cell.angle_beta   90.00
_cell.angle_gamma   90.00
#
_symmetry.space_group_name_H-M   'P 1'
#
loop_
_entity.id
_entity.type
_entity.pdbx_description
1 polymer ?
#
loop_
_entity_poly.entity_id
_entity_poly.type
_entity_poly.pdbx_seq_one_letter_code
_entity_poly.pdbx_strand_id
1 'polypeptide(L)'
;MSRVKRLVMVRYGELFLKSEPVKHHFIGLLLRNIGKALTASGLKGHYETPRGRILIYGDEPEKIADIVSRIFGIVDVSICTKTGTHIDDLSSAAFS
;
A
#
# COMPACT_ATOMS: atom_id res chain seq x y z
N MET A 1 7.44 8.96 22.56
CA MET A 1 6.57 9.30 21.42
C MET A 1 6.91 8.39 20.25
N SER A 2 6.04 7.44 19.94
CA SER A 2 6.18 6.65 18.71
C SER A 2 6.00 7.59 17.52
N ARG A 3 6.94 7.57 16.58
CA ARG A 3 6.90 8.43 15.38
C ARG A 3 5.75 7.95 14.51
N VAL A 4 4.75 8.81 14.30
CA VAL A 4 3.62 8.55 13.41
C VAL A 4 4.16 8.20 12.02
N LYS A 5 3.99 6.95 11.59
CA LYS A 5 4.52 6.47 10.31
C LYS A 5 3.40 6.42 9.29
N ARG A 6 3.45 7.33 8.31
CA ARG A 6 2.52 7.35 7.19
C ARG A 6 2.94 6.32 6.14
N LEU A 7 1.96 5.68 5.53
CA LEU A 7 2.14 4.66 4.50
C LEU A 7 1.00 4.74 3.48
N VAL A 8 1.14 4.03 2.37
CA VAL A 8 0.09 3.93 1.35
C VAL A 8 -0.51 2.53 1.39
N MET A 9 -1.81 2.43 1.66
CA MET A 9 -2.56 1.19 1.54
C MET A 9 -3.23 1.12 0.17
N VAL A 10 -2.98 0.03 -0.53
CA VAL A 10 -3.54 -0.25 -1.86
C VAL A 10 -4.57 -1.36 -1.76
N ARG A 11 -5.72 -1.11 -2.38
CA ARG A 11 -6.79 -2.07 -2.59
C ARG A 11 -6.78 -2.46 -4.05
N TYR A 12 -6.48 -3.72 -4.34
CA TYR A 12 -6.57 -4.24 -5.70
C TYR A 12 -7.90 -4.96 -5.90
N GLY A 13 -8.39 -4.93 -7.13
CA GLY A 13 -9.58 -5.67 -7.50
C GLY A 13 -9.22 -7.15 -7.52
N GLU A 14 -9.80 -7.94 -6.61
CA GLU A 14 -9.75 -9.39 -6.73
C GLU A 14 -10.56 -9.77 -7.96
N LEU A 15 -9.86 -9.93 -9.08
CA LEU A 15 -10.43 -10.09 -10.41
C LEU A 15 -11.05 -11.50 -10.55
N PHE A 16 -12.09 -11.83 -9.77
CA PHE A 16 -12.78 -13.12 -9.74
C PHE A 16 -11.84 -14.35 -9.89
N LEU A 17 -10.67 -14.28 -9.25
CA LEU A 17 -9.61 -15.25 -9.47
C LEU A 17 -10.01 -16.56 -8.79
N LYS A 18 -10.35 -17.56 -9.60
CA LYS A 18 -10.97 -18.82 -9.18
C LYS A 18 -10.04 -19.74 -8.37
N SER A 19 -8.73 -19.42 -8.27
CA SER A 19 -7.75 -20.21 -7.52
C SER A 19 -6.60 -19.37 -6.95
N GLU A 20 -6.05 -19.84 -5.82
CA GLU A 20 -4.92 -19.21 -5.12
C GLU A 20 -3.66 -19.01 -6.00
N PRO A 21 -3.24 -19.96 -6.86
CA PRO A 21 -2.08 -19.75 -7.73
C PRO A 21 -2.23 -18.54 -8.66
N VAL A 22 -3.44 -18.34 -9.21
CA VAL A 22 -3.70 -17.21 -10.11
C VAL A 22 -3.73 -15.90 -9.33
N LYS A 23 -4.27 -15.92 -8.10
CA LYS A 23 -4.21 -14.78 -7.16
C LYS A 23 -2.77 -14.38 -6.85
N HIS A 24 -1.92 -15.34 -6.47
CA HIS A 24 -0.51 -15.08 -6.22
C HIS A 24 0.22 -14.53 -7.44
N HIS A 25 -0.05 -15.09 -8.62
CA HIS A 25 0.52 -14.60 -9.87
C HIS A 25 0.12 -13.15 -10.15
N PHE A 26 -1.17 -12.83 -10.04
CA PHE A 26 -1.68 -11.47 -10.22
C PHE A 26 -1.05 -10.48 -9.24
N ILE A 27 -1.00 -10.82 -7.95
CA ILE A 27 -0.36 -9.98 -6.92
C ILE A 27 1.11 -9.76 -7.25
N GLY A 28 1.84 -10.80 -7.69
CA GLY A 28 3.24 -10.70 -8.09
C GLY A 28 3.44 -9.74 -9.27
N LEU A 29 2.58 -9.80 -10.30
CA LEU A 29 2.61 -8.87 -11.41
C LEU A 29 2.33 -7.43 -10.96
N LEU A 30 1.37 -7.25 -10.06
CA LEU A 30 0.99 -5.94 -9.53
C LEU A 30 2.14 -5.31 -8.72
N LEU A 31 2.74 -6.08 -7.81
CA LEU A 31 3.91 -5.65 -7.03
C LEU A 31 5.09 -5.26 -7.93
N ARG A 32 5.33 -6.04 -8.98
CA ARG A 32 6.37 -5.72 -9.96
C ARG A 32 6.09 -4.40 -10.69
N ASN A 33 4.84 -4.16 -11.09
CA ASN A 33 4.45 -2.92 -11.76
C ASN A 33 4.59 -1.71 -10.83
N ILE A 34 4.18 -1.85 -9.56
CA ILE A 34 4.38 -0.85 -8.51
C ILE A 34 5.88 -0.53 -8.36
N GLY A 35 6.71 -1.57 -8.18
CA GLY A 35 8.17 -1.39 -8.02
C GLY A 35 8.82 -0.67 -9.19
N LYS A 36 8.42 -1.00 -10.44
CA LYS A 36 8.88 -0.32 -11.65
C LYS A 36 8.46 1.14 -11.69
N ALA A 37 7.19 1.44 -11.38
CA ALA A 37 6.66 2.81 -11.41
C ALA A 37 7.33 3.71 -10.36
N LEU A 38 7.57 3.19 -9.15
CA LEU A 38 8.29 3.90 -8.10
C LEU A 38 9.74 4.17 -8.49
N THR A 39 10.44 3.14 -9.00
CA THR A 39 11.84 3.25 -9.42
C THR A 39 12.00 4.27 -10.56
N ALA A 40 11.11 4.23 -11.56
CA ALA A 40 11.10 5.19 -12.67
C ALA A 40 10.86 6.64 -12.20
N SER A 41 10.23 6.82 -11.04
CA SER A 41 9.96 8.12 -10.43
C SER A 41 11.01 8.53 -9.38
N GLY A 42 12.12 7.77 -9.26
CA GLY A 42 13.19 8.02 -8.29
C GLY A 42 12.84 7.68 -6.85
N LEU A 43 11.72 7.00 -6.60
CA LEU A 43 11.25 6.66 -5.27
C LEU A 43 11.74 5.28 -4.83
N LYS A 44 12.09 5.17 -3.55
CA LYS A 44 12.37 3.91 -2.89
C LYS A 44 11.22 3.58 -1.94
N GLY A 45 10.88 2.30 -1.86
CA GLY A 45 9.90 1.81 -0.92
C GLY A 45 9.98 0.30 -0.74
N HIS A 46 9.41 -0.18 0.35
CA HIS A 46 9.16 -1.61 0.58
C HIS A 46 7.67 -1.84 0.78
N TYR A 47 7.24 -3.08 0.57
CA TYR A 47 5.83 -3.44 0.66
C TYR A 47 5.58 -4.68 1.52
N GLU A 48 4.44 -4.69 2.18
CA GLU A 48 3.88 -5.84 2.89
C GLU A 48 2.51 -6.18 2.28
N THR A 49 2.11 -7.44 2.26
CA THR A 49 0.83 -7.86 1.66
C THR A 49 -0.14 -8.56 2.63
N PRO A 50 -0.57 -7.90 3.72
CA PRO A 50 -1.48 -8.52 4.68
C PRO A 50 -2.90 -8.64 4.13
N ARG A 51 -3.52 -9.82 4.28
CA ARG A 51 -4.98 -10.06 4.11
C ARG A 51 -5.61 -9.37 2.88
N GLY A 52 -5.00 -9.50 1.70
CA GLY A 52 -5.58 -8.95 0.47
C GLY A 52 -5.32 -7.44 0.24
N ARG A 53 -4.44 -6.83 1.03
CA ARG A 53 -4.00 -5.43 0.86
C ARG A 53 -2.51 -5.40 0.56
N ILE A 54 -2.05 -4.32 -0.07
CA ILE A 54 -0.62 -4.01 -0.19
C ILE A 54 -0.37 -2.74 0.62
N LEU A 55 0.53 -2.80 1.60
CA LEU A 55 1.00 -1.65 2.35
C LEU A 55 2.35 -1.25 1.79
N ILE A 56 2.48 -0.02 1.31
CA ILE A 56 3.71 0.52 0.73
C ILE A 56 4.27 1.56 1.70
N TYR A 57 5.52 1.38 2.08
CA TYR A 57 6.26 2.27 2.95
C TYR A 57 7.32 3.00 2.14
N GLY A 58 7.39 4.32 2.33
CA GLY A 58 8.41 5.18 1.75
C GLY A 58 8.32 6.60 2.31
N ASP A 59 9.26 7.44 1.94
CA ASP A 59 9.44 8.77 2.54
C ASP A 59 8.43 9.81 2.01
N GLU A 60 7.87 9.59 0.82
CA GLU A 60 6.94 10.51 0.13
C GLU A 60 5.58 9.83 -0.14
N PRO A 61 4.72 9.60 0.87
CA PRO A 61 3.49 8.84 0.73
C PRO A 61 2.49 9.45 -0.27
N GLU A 62 2.43 10.78 -0.38
CA GLU A 62 1.58 11.48 -1.36
C GLU A 62 1.98 11.13 -2.79
N LYS A 63 3.28 11.21 -3.09
CA LYS A 63 3.82 10.93 -4.41
C LYS A 63 3.71 9.44 -4.75
N ILE A 64 3.94 8.57 -3.76
CA ILE A 64 3.69 7.13 -3.89
C ILE A 64 2.22 6.88 -4.23
N ALA A 65 1.28 7.47 -3.51
CA ALA A 65 -0.15 7.28 -3.74
C ALA A 65 -0.56 7.75 -5.14
N ASP A 66 -0.09 8.92 -5.56
CA ASP A 66 -0.33 9.47 -6.89
C ASP A 66 0.14 8.51 -8.01
N ILE A 67 1.40 8.05 -7.93
CA ILE A 67 1.98 7.11 -8.90
C ILE A 67 1.22 5.78 -8.92
N VAL A 68 0.95 5.23 -7.75
CA VAL A 68 0.34 3.92 -7.61
C VAL A 68 -1.12 3.94 -8.08
N SER A 69 -1.86 5.03 -7.86
CA SER A 69 -3.26 5.15 -8.29
C SER A 69 -3.48 4.97 -9.79
N ARG A 70 -2.44 5.18 -10.61
CA ARG A 70 -2.49 5.03 -12.08
C ARG A 70 -2.23 3.60 -12.57
N ILE A 71 -1.92 2.66 -11.69
CA ILE A 71 -1.57 1.29 -12.09
C ILE A 71 -2.85 0.46 -12.25
N PHE A 72 -3.01 -0.14 -13.43
CA PHE A 72 -4.14 -1.04 -13.71
C PHE A 72 -4.20 -2.22 -12.72
N GLY A 73 -5.42 -2.56 -12.32
CA GLY A 73 -5.70 -3.60 -11.32
C GLY A 73 -5.83 -3.06 -9.89
N ILE A 74 -5.46 -1.80 -9.66
CA ILE A 74 -5.73 -1.08 -8.41
C ILE A 74 -7.12 -0.47 -8.47
N VAL A 75 -7.90 -0.69 -7.42
CA VAL A 75 -9.26 -0.17 -7.27
C VAL A 75 -9.27 1.09 -6.43
N ASP A 76 -8.42 1.14 -5.40
CA ASP A 76 -8.35 2.29 -4.51
C ASP A 76 -7.00 2.39 -3.81
N VAL A 77 -6.62 3.63 -3.48
CA VAL A 77 -5.37 3.96 -2.80
C VAL A 77 -5.68 4.94 -1.66
N SER A 78 -5.23 4.60 -0.46
CA SER A 78 -5.42 5.41 0.74
C SER A 78 -4.08 5.70 1.40
N ILE A 79 -3.81 6.96 1.75
CA ILE A 79 -2.71 7.30 2.65
C ILE A 79 -3.19 7.04 4.08
N CYS A 80 -2.43 6.25 4.82
CA CYS A 80 -2.80 5.79 6.15
C CYS A 80 -1.74 6.15 7.17
N THR A 81 -2.18 6.34 8.40
CA THR A 81 -1.32 6.48 9.57
C THR A 81 -1.21 5.12 10.27
N LYS A 82 0.00 4.59 10.44
CA LYS A 82 0.25 3.36 11.19
C LYS A 82 0.35 3.67 12.68
N THR A 83 -0.45 2.98 13.48
CA THR A 83 -0.61 3.19 14.93
C THR A 83 -0.34 1.91 15.69
N GLY A 84 -0.23 2.01 17.03
CA GLY A 84 -0.40 0.86 17.91
C GLY A 84 -1.84 0.37 17.92
N THR A 85 -2.08 -0.79 18.53
CA THR A 85 -3.41 -1.41 18.66
C THR A 85 -4.14 -1.00 19.94
N HIS A 86 -3.53 -0.19 20.80
CA HIS A 86 -4.16 0.34 22.01
C HIS A 86 -5.02 1.57 21.68
N ILE A 87 -6.07 1.77 22.47
CA ILE A 87 -7.05 2.85 22.23
C ILE A 87 -6.42 4.24 22.30
N ASP A 88 -5.43 4.43 23.19
CA ASP A 88 -4.72 5.71 23.33
C ASP A 88 -3.89 6.04 22.09
N ASP A 89 -3.22 5.03 21.52
CA ASP A 89 -2.43 5.17 20.28
C ASP A 89 -3.33 5.48 19.08
N LEU A 90 -4.47 4.80 18.99
CA LEU A 90 -5.48 5.01 17.93
C LEU A 90 -6.04 6.43 17.98
N SER A 91 -6.44 6.88 19.16
CA SER A 91 -7.04 8.20 19.36
C SER A 91 -6.04 9.30 19.01
N SER A 92 -4.81 9.18 19.51
CA SER A 92 -3.73 10.16 19.23
C SER A 92 -3.47 10.31 17.73
N ALA A 93 -3.43 9.21 16.99
CA ALA A 93 -3.18 9.21 15.56
C ALA A 93 -4.38 9.64 14.71
N ALA A 94 -5.60 9.57 15.23
CA ALA A 94 -6.80 10.05 14.53
C ALA A 94 -6.89 11.58 14.51
N PHE A 95 -6.34 12.24 15.54
CA PHE A 95 -6.34 13.70 15.67
C PHE A 95 -5.08 14.38 15.09
N SER A 96 -4.09 13.61 14.63
CA SER A 96 -2.84 14.11 14.02
C SER A 96 -3.00 14.39 12.54
#